data_AF-A0A0B5DX28-F1
#
_entry.id   AF-A0A0B5DX28-F1
#
_cell.length_a   1.000
_cell.length_b   1.000
_cell.length_c   1.000
_cell.angle_alpha   90.00
_cell.angle_beta   90.00
_cell.angle_gamma   90.00
#
_symmetry.space_group_name_H-M   'P 1'
#
loop_
_entity.id
_entity.type
_entity.pdbx_description
1 polymer ?
#
loop_
_entity_poly.entity_id
_entity_poly.type
_entity_poly.pdbx_seq_one_letter_code
_entity_poly.pdbx_strand_id
1 'polypeptide(L)'
;MTAVTGQEEAIARLHGPAPDLIVLDLVLRGGSAFAVADYAHFRHPETRVIFTTNTSFFSDGSIFQHAANACAFVPKRVDPDDLTALVEHYGQTAP
;
A
#
# COMPACT_ATOMS: atom_id res chain seq x y z
N MET A 1 -6.42 -9.69 -9.59
CA MET A 1 -6.16 -8.36 -8.99
C MET A 1 -7.49 -7.76 -8.54
N THR A 2 -7.62 -7.32 -7.28
CA THR A 2 -8.84 -6.65 -6.77
C THR A 2 -8.53 -5.16 -6.61
N ALA A 3 -9.42 -4.28 -7.03
CA ALA A 3 -9.33 -2.84 -6.81
C ALA A 3 -10.57 -2.35 -6.06
N VAL A 4 -10.38 -1.45 -5.12
CA VAL A 4 -11.41 -0.86 -4.25
C VAL A 4 -11.13 0.62 -4.07
N THR A 5 -12.15 1.40 -3.75
CA THR A 5 -12.03 2.87 -3.65
C THR A 5 -12.23 3.33 -2.21
N GLY A 6 -11.17 3.85 -1.61
CA GLY A 6 -11.22 4.47 -0.29
C GLY A 6 -11.12 3.49 0.88
N GLN A 7 -11.08 4.05 2.09
CA GLN A 7 -10.79 3.31 3.32
C GLN A 7 -11.83 2.24 3.65
N GLU A 8 -13.12 2.55 3.54
CA GLU A 8 -14.20 1.65 3.97
C GLU A 8 -14.21 0.34 3.17
N GLU A 9 -14.18 0.44 1.84
CA GLU A 9 -14.12 -0.73 0.96
C GLU A 9 -12.81 -1.53 1.14
N ALA A 10 -11.70 -0.85 1.37
CA ALA A 10 -10.41 -1.49 1.65
C ALA A 10 -10.44 -2.29 2.95
N ILE A 11 -10.96 -1.73 4.04
CA ILE A 11 -11.13 -2.43 5.32
C ILE A 11 -12.07 -3.62 5.14
N ALA A 12 -13.18 -3.43 4.42
CA ALA A 12 -14.11 -4.52 4.12
C ALA A 12 -13.44 -5.68 3.38
N ARG A 13 -12.58 -5.38 2.39
CA ARG A 13 -11.81 -6.39 1.66
C ARG A 13 -10.81 -7.13 2.55
N LEU A 14 -10.25 -6.47 3.55
CA LEU A 14 -9.28 -7.04 4.50
C LEU A 14 -9.93 -7.98 5.55
N HIS A 15 -11.25 -8.01 5.68
CA HIS A 15 -11.94 -9.05 6.45
C HIS A 15 -11.85 -10.44 5.82
N GLY A 16 -11.65 -10.49 4.50
CA GLY A 16 -11.47 -11.74 3.75
C GLY A 16 -10.03 -12.27 3.77
N PRO A 17 -9.66 -13.07 2.74
CA PRO A 17 -8.29 -13.56 2.58
C PRO A 17 -7.27 -12.42 2.50
N ALA A 18 -6.12 -12.61 3.14
CA ALA A 18 -5.01 -11.66 3.11
C ALA A 18 -4.52 -11.44 1.67
N PRO A 19 -4.33 -10.19 1.22
CA PRO A 19 -3.55 -9.93 0.02
C PRO A 19 -2.05 -10.05 0.35
N ASP A 20 -1.27 -10.57 -0.60
CA ASP A 20 0.19 -10.65 -0.45
C ASP A 20 0.83 -9.26 -0.49
N LEU A 21 0.24 -8.36 -1.29
CA LEU A 21 0.72 -6.99 -1.50
C LEU A 21 -0.46 -6.04 -1.75
N ILE A 22 -0.35 -4.83 -1.21
CA ILE A 22 -1.29 -3.73 -1.45
C ILE A 22 -0.53 -2.58 -2.13
N VAL A 23 -1.06 -2.10 -3.26
CA VAL A 23 -0.66 -0.80 -3.83
C VAL A 23 -1.66 0.24 -3.35
N LEU A 24 -1.21 1.17 -2.52
CA LEU A 24 -2.06 2.11 -1.79
C LEU A 24 -1.77 3.55 -2.17
N ASP A 25 -2.77 4.23 -2.72
CA ASP A 25 -2.71 5.67 -2.93
C ASP A 25 -2.71 6.40 -1.58
N LEU A 26 -1.66 7.17 -1.32
CA LEU A 26 -1.51 7.94 -0.09
C LEU A 26 -2.62 8.99 0.04
N VAL A 27 -3.10 9.53 -1.09
CA VAL A 27 -4.12 10.58 -1.14
C VAL A 27 -5.45 9.94 -1.53
N LEU A 28 -6.07 9.23 -0.59
CA LEU A 28 -7.41 8.67 -0.79
C LEU A 28 -8.47 9.78 -0.86
N ARG A 29 -9.45 9.62 -1.75
CA ARG A 29 -10.63 10.51 -1.79
C ARG A 29 -11.56 10.32 -0.59
N GLY A 30 -11.51 9.17 0.06
CA GLY A 30 -12.32 8.84 1.23
C GLY A 30 -11.51 8.08 2.28
N GLY A 31 -11.39 8.67 3.47
CA GLY A 31 -10.65 8.11 4.60
C GLY A 31 -9.14 8.32 4.53
N SER A 32 -8.40 7.50 5.25
CA SER A 32 -6.96 7.59 5.47
C SER A 32 -6.23 6.37 4.95
N ALA A 33 -5.21 6.59 4.12
CA ALA A 33 -4.32 5.52 3.68
C ALA A 33 -3.57 4.86 4.85
N PHE A 34 -3.18 5.66 5.87
CA PHE A 34 -2.55 5.11 7.07
C PHE A 34 -3.48 4.18 7.84
N ALA A 35 -4.76 4.54 7.97
CA ALA A 35 -5.73 3.66 8.63
C ALA A 35 -5.89 2.32 7.90
N VAL A 36 -5.83 2.32 6.57
CA VAL A 36 -5.83 1.07 5.78
C VAL A 36 -4.54 0.27 6.00
N ALA A 37 -3.37 0.93 5.97
CA ALA A 37 -2.08 0.27 6.15
C ALA A 37 -1.91 -0.32 7.56
N ASP A 38 -2.29 0.43 8.59
CA ASP A 38 -2.29 -0.01 9.99
C ASP A 38 -3.24 -1.19 10.20
N TYR A 39 -4.45 -1.11 9.63
CA TYR A 39 -5.42 -2.19 9.74
C TYR A 39 -4.94 -3.46 9.00
N ALA A 40 -4.36 -3.29 7.81
CA ALA A 40 -3.77 -4.40 7.06
C ALA A 40 -2.65 -5.07 7.87
N HIS A 41 -1.73 -4.30 8.45
CA HIS A 41 -0.64 -4.82 9.28
C HIS A 41 -1.17 -5.52 10.55
N PHE A 42 -2.16 -4.92 11.21
CA PHE A 42 -2.79 -5.51 12.39
C PHE A 42 -3.47 -6.85 12.08
N ARG A 43 -4.22 -6.92 10.98
CA ARG A 43 -5.03 -8.11 10.65
C ARG A 43 -4.23 -9.20 9.95
N HIS A 44 -3.27 -8.81 9.10
CA HIS A 44 -2.45 -9.65 8.24
C HIS A 44 -1.01 -9.15 8.28
N PRO A 45 -0.20 -9.53 9.29
CA PRO A 45 1.14 -8.98 9.49
C PRO A 45 2.10 -9.14 8.31
N GLU A 46 1.90 -10.18 7.49
CA GLU A 46 2.69 -10.47 6.29
C GLU A 46 2.30 -9.62 5.07
N THR A 47 1.14 -8.95 5.11
CA THR A 47 0.69 -8.09 4.01
C THR A 47 1.55 -6.83 3.94
N ARG A 48 2.27 -6.67 2.84
CA ARG A 48 3.11 -5.50 2.56
C ARG A 48 2.37 -4.42 1.79
N VAL A 49 2.82 -3.18 1.92
CA VAL A 49 2.22 -2.00 1.28
C VAL A 49 3.26 -1.26 0.45
N ILE A 50 2.94 -1.05 -0.83
CA ILE A 50 3.59 -0.06 -1.69
C ILE A 50 2.72 1.19 -1.67
N PHE A 51 3.24 2.29 -1.15
CA PHE A 51 2.56 3.57 -1.20
C PHE A 51 2.83 4.28 -2.53
N THR A 52 1.78 4.87 -3.12
CA THR A 52 1.90 5.74 -4.28
C THR A 52 1.31 7.12 -4.02
N THR A 53 1.95 8.19 -4.52
CA THR A 53 1.46 9.56 -4.29
C THR A 53 1.81 10.54 -5.42
N ASN A 54 1.08 11.65 -5.50
CA ASN A 54 1.43 12.80 -6.35
C ASN A 54 2.12 13.93 -5.57
N THR A 55 2.35 13.77 -4.27
CA THR A 55 2.91 14.80 -3.38
C THR A 55 4.36 14.51 -3.01
N SER A 56 5.15 15.54 -2.69
CA SER A 56 6.52 15.40 -2.19
C SER A 56 6.62 15.28 -0.66
N PHE A 57 5.51 15.27 0.09
CA PHE A 57 5.51 15.37 1.55
C PHE A 57 6.35 14.30 2.27
N PHE A 58 6.44 13.09 1.72
CA PHE A 58 7.22 11.97 2.26
C PHE A 58 8.44 11.58 1.39
N SER A 59 8.93 12.48 0.52
CA SER A 59 10.10 12.17 -0.32
C SER A 59 11.39 12.01 0.49
N ASP A 60 11.38 12.42 1.76
CA ASP A 60 12.45 12.21 2.74
C ASP A 60 12.45 10.79 3.34
N GLY A 61 11.48 9.95 2.97
CA GLY A 61 11.36 8.57 3.45
C GLY A 61 10.68 8.43 4.81
N SER A 62 10.18 9.51 5.41
CA SER A 62 9.51 9.44 6.72
C SER A 62 8.26 8.52 6.72
N ILE A 63 7.69 8.20 5.55
CA ILE A 63 6.59 7.22 5.39
C ILE A 63 6.89 5.87 6.06
N PHE A 64 8.14 5.40 6.00
CA PHE A 64 8.53 4.11 6.57
C PHE A 64 8.54 4.11 8.11
N GLN A 65 8.57 5.29 8.73
CA GLN A 65 8.40 5.44 10.18
C GLN A 65 6.92 5.45 10.59
N HIS A 66 6.01 5.73 9.66
CA HIS A 66 4.57 5.83 9.89
C HIS A 66 3.79 4.55 9.58
N ALA A 67 4.32 3.66 8.73
CA ALA A 67 3.67 2.42 8.36
C ALA A 67 4.68 1.26 8.37
N ALA A 68 4.60 0.39 9.39
CA ALA A 68 5.55 -0.70 9.61
C ALA A 68 5.56 -1.75 8.48
N ASN A 69 4.45 -1.87 7.74
CA ASN A 69 4.32 -2.76 6.59
C ASN A 69 4.64 -2.08 5.25
N ALA A 70 5.09 -0.83 5.24
CA ALA A 70 5.54 -0.16 4.02
C ALA A 70 6.83 -0.80 3.49
N CYS A 71 6.81 -1.33 2.27
CA CYS A 71 7.99 -1.91 1.62
C CYS A 71 8.54 -1.05 0.47
N ALA A 72 7.72 -0.16 -0.09
CA ALA A 72 8.15 0.83 -1.08
C ALA A 72 7.26 2.08 -1.06
N PHE A 73 7.81 3.18 -1.59
CA PHE A 73 7.12 4.45 -1.78
C PHE A 73 7.51 5.04 -3.12
N VAL A 74 6.53 5.22 -4.01
CA VAL A 74 6.76 5.66 -5.40
C VAL A 74 5.84 6.80 -5.81
N PRO A 75 6.30 7.74 -6.66
CA PRO A 75 5.40 8.74 -7.22
C PRO A 75 4.42 8.09 -8.22
N LYS A 76 3.19 8.59 -8.37
CA LYS A 76 2.27 8.06 -9.42
C LYS A 76 2.74 8.33 -10.85
N ARG A 77 3.77 9.16 -11.01
CA ARG A 77 4.44 9.41 -12.28
C ARG A 77 5.52 8.37 -12.60
N VAL A 78 5.70 7.36 -11.74
CA VAL A 78 6.56 6.21 -12.02
C VAL A 78 6.08 5.51 -13.29
N ASP A 79 7.02 4.95 -14.05
CA ASP A 79 6.68 4.14 -15.21
C ASP A 79 5.81 2.96 -14.77
N PRO A 80 4.70 2.64 -15.47
CA PRO A 80 3.90 1.45 -15.17
C PRO A 80 4.71 0.15 -15.16
N ASP A 81 5.74 0.04 -16.01
CA ASP A 81 6.59 -1.15 -16.06
C ASP A 81 7.46 -1.25 -14.80
N ASP A 82 7.97 -0.12 -14.30
CA ASP A 82 8.71 -0.06 -13.04
C ASP A 82 7.81 -0.41 -11.84
N LEU A 83 6.56 0.09 -11.82
CA LEU A 83 5.59 -0.29 -10.78
C LEU A 83 5.28 -1.79 -10.82
N THR A 84 5.13 -2.35 -12.02
CA THR A 84 4.90 -3.78 -12.22
C THR A 84 6.08 -4.59 -11.69
N ALA A 85 7.31 -4.20 -12.00
CA ALA A 85 8.51 -4.86 -11.49
C ALA A 85 8.60 -4.81 -9.95
N LEU A 86 8.22 -3.68 -9.33
CA LEU A 86 8.15 -3.58 -7.87
C LEU A 86 7.07 -4.52 -7.30
N VAL A 87 5.89 -4.56 -7.91
CA VAL A 87 4.81 -5.46 -7.49
C VAL A 87 5.23 -6.92 -7.60
N GLU A 88 5.93 -7.32 -8.65
CA GLU A 88 6.45 -8.67 -8.80
C GLU A 88 7.51 -8.99 -7.74
N HIS A 89 8.48 -8.09 -7.55
CA HIS A 89 9.55 -8.25 -6.58
C HIS A 89 9.01 -8.41 -5.15
N TYR A 90 8.11 -7.52 -4.73
CA TYR A 90 7.50 -7.53 -3.40
C TYR A 90 6.26 -8.44 -3.30
N GLY A 91 5.74 -8.99 -4.39
CA GLY A 91 4.69 -10.01 -4.36
C GLY A 91 5.26 -11.40 -4.13
N GLN A 92 6.44 -11.68 -4.68
CA GLN A 92 7.09 -13.00 -4.64
C GLN A 92 7.82 -13.29 -3.33
N THR A 93 8.18 -12.27 -2.55
CA THR A 93 8.94 -12.43 -1.28
C THR A 93 8.05 -12.72 -0.06
N ALA A 94 6.74 -12.92 -0.22
CA ALA A 94 5.90 -13.31 0.91
C ALA A 94 6.29 -14.75 1.29
N PRO A 95 6.79 -15.00 2.51
CA PRO A 95 7.23 -16.33 2.93
C PRO A 95 6.09 -17.35 2.99
#